data_AF-A0A379F2C5-F1
#
_entry.id   AF-A0A379F2C5-F1
#
_cell.length_a   1.000
_cell.length_b   1.000
_cell.length_c   1.000
_cell.angle_alpha   90.00
_cell.angle_beta   90.00
_cell.angle_gamma   90.00
#
_symmetry.space_group_name_H-M   'P 1'
#
loop_
_entity.id
_entity.type
_entity.pdbx_description
1 polymer ?
#
loop_
_entity_poly.entity_id
_entity_poly.type
_entity_poly.pdbx_seq_one_letter_code
_entity_poly.pdbx_strand_id
1 'polypeptide(L)'
;MRRVYYILFALCIVLTSCHIKISSEEEENSNIVQIERYDRLEYRYLTTGDFSALQQMNTEYPMETRTLIEDVVELGSATDPDINAKFLKFYQDTTLQALIASVESEYANVDDLNEQLSAAFKYLKHKLPNIDVPRIYAQISALDQSIVVGNGTVGISLDKYLGEDFPLYLKYYTPLQRQQMTRDHIVSDCLSFYLMSVYQLKDFDSRPQFERDLHIGKIHWVVNQALGHRIFRTKYVVAVENYMQEHNNVSFDELLRITDFSKFKML
;
A
#
# COMPACT_ATOMS: atom_id res chain seq x y z
N MET A 1 13.26 69.33 -13.36
CA MET A 1 14.11 68.12 -13.27
C MET A 1 13.99 67.39 -11.92
N ARG A 2 14.05 68.04 -10.75
CA ARG A 2 13.88 67.36 -9.43
C ARG A 2 12.59 66.53 -9.27
N ARG A 3 11.43 66.99 -9.76
CA ARG A 3 10.14 66.26 -9.66
C ARG A 3 10.08 64.95 -10.47
N VAL A 4 10.85 64.86 -11.55
CA VAL A 4 10.90 63.65 -12.40
C VAL A 4 11.71 62.55 -11.72
N TYR A 5 12.77 62.91 -10.98
CA TYR A 5 13.54 61.95 -10.18
C TYR A 5 12.72 61.35 -9.02
N TYR A 6 11.81 62.10 -8.40
CA TYR A 6 10.93 61.55 -7.36
C TYR A 6 9.90 60.55 -7.93
N ILE A 7 9.42 60.78 -9.15
CA ILE A 7 8.50 59.85 -9.82
C ILE A 7 9.24 58.57 -10.26
N LEU A 8 10.46 58.69 -10.78
CA LEU A 8 11.33 57.55 -11.10
C LEU A 8 11.75 56.75 -9.86
N PHE A 9 12.06 57.42 -8.75
CA PHE A 9 12.41 56.76 -7.49
C PHE A 9 11.20 56.07 -6.83
N ALA A 10 10.01 56.65 -6.92
CA ALA A 10 8.78 56.00 -6.46
C ALA A 10 8.41 54.77 -7.31
N LEU A 11 8.66 54.79 -8.62
CA LEU A 11 8.43 53.65 -9.51
C LEU A 11 9.39 52.48 -9.23
N CYS A 12 10.63 52.76 -8.82
CA CYS A 12 11.60 51.73 -8.43
C CYS A 12 11.25 51.03 -7.10
N ILE A 13 10.57 51.71 -6.17
CA ILE A 13 10.14 51.11 -4.88
C ILE A 13 8.93 50.19 -5.08
N VAL A 14 8.09 50.42 -6.10
CA VAL A 14 6.92 49.56 -6.40
C VAL A 14 7.34 48.24 -7.05
N LEU A 15 8.54 48.15 -7.65
CA LEU A 15 9.03 46.94 -8.31
C LEU A 15 9.75 45.95 -7.37
N THR A 16 9.96 46.28 -6.10
CA THR A 16 10.63 45.39 -5.11
C THR A 16 9.65 44.61 -4.22
N SER A 17 8.35 44.66 -4.48
CA SER A 17 7.32 43.91 -3.71
C SER A 17 6.72 42.72 -4.47
N CYS A 18 7.42 42.17 -5.45
CA CYS A 18 7.19 40.78 -5.86
C CYS A 18 8.01 39.88 -4.95
N HIS A 19 7.47 39.57 -3.77
CA HIS A 19 7.78 38.29 -3.15
C HIS A 19 7.21 37.22 -4.07
N ILE A 20 8.04 36.72 -5.01
CA ILE A 20 7.77 35.45 -5.66
C ILE A 20 7.82 34.43 -4.54
N LYS A 21 6.64 34.09 -4.04
CA LYS A 21 6.43 32.99 -3.13
C LYS A 21 6.63 31.74 -3.98
N ILE A 22 7.87 31.25 -4.03
CA ILE A 22 8.16 29.88 -4.45
C ILE A 22 7.61 29.00 -3.33
N SER A 23 6.31 28.71 -3.40
CA SER A 23 5.63 27.81 -2.47
C SER A 23 4.51 27.12 -3.23
N SER A 24 4.88 26.12 -4.02
CA SER A 24 3.96 25.08 -4.51
C SER A 24 4.67 23.89 -5.15
N GLU A 25 5.82 24.09 -5.81
CA GLU A 25 6.51 22.98 -6.51
C GLU A 25 7.29 22.04 -5.57
N GLU A 26 7.86 22.55 -4.46
CA GLU A 26 8.55 21.70 -3.48
C GLU A 26 7.60 20.85 -2.62
N GLU A 27 6.36 21.31 -2.37
CA GLU A 27 5.34 20.50 -1.69
C GLU A 27 4.81 19.38 -2.60
N GLU A 28 4.70 19.64 -3.90
CA GLU A 28 4.20 18.68 -4.90
C GLU A 28 5.15 17.48 -5.07
N ASN A 29 6.44 17.65 -4.78
CA ASN A 29 7.47 16.62 -4.93
C ASN A 29 7.81 15.87 -3.62
N SER A 30 7.18 16.21 -2.50
CA SER A 30 7.39 15.47 -1.25
C SER A 30 6.72 14.09 -1.31
N ASN A 31 7.39 13.06 -0.80
CA ASN A 31 6.80 11.73 -0.70
C ASN A 31 5.74 11.73 0.40
N ILE A 32 4.47 11.62 0.02
CA ILE A 32 3.35 11.59 0.98
C ILE A 32 3.17 10.20 1.62
N VAL A 33 3.84 9.20 1.07
CA VAL A 33 3.88 7.83 1.55
C VAL A 33 5.33 7.37 1.57
N GLN A 34 5.71 6.71 2.66
CA GLN A 34 6.97 6.01 2.80
C GLN A 34 6.71 4.69 3.53
N ILE A 35 7.41 3.64 3.10
CA ILE A 35 7.37 2.32 3.73
C ILE A 35 8.26 2.36 4.98
N GLU A 36 7.61 2.23 6.13
CA GLU A 36 8.28 2.06 7.41
C GLU A 36 8.88 0.63 7.49
N ARG A 37 10.16 0.53 7.84
CA ARG A 37 10.95 -0.71 7.75
C ARG A 37 10.88 -1.55 9.02
N TYR A 38 9.66 -1.95 9.41
CA TYR A 38 9.43 -2.84 10.56
C TYR A 38 10.08 -4.23 10.35
N ASP A 39 10.11 -4.72 9.11
CA ASP A 39 10.85 -5.91 8.65
C ASP A 39 12.32 -5.97 9.10
N ARG A 40 13.00 -4.82 9.23
CA ARG A 40 14.39 -4.78 9.71
C ARG A 40 14.49 -5.03 11.21
N LEU A 41 13.49 -4.63 11.99
CA LEU A 41 13.42 -4.96 13.41
C LEU A 41 13.11 -6.44 13.59
N GLU A 42 12.17 -6.98 12.79
CA GLU A 42 11.89 -8.41 12.73
C GLU A 42 13.15 -9.20 12.39
N TYR A 43 13.88 -8.83 11.33
CA TYR A 43 15.14 -9.47 10.95
C TYR A 43 16.11 -9.54 12.14
N ARG A 44 16.39 -8.41 12.79
CA ARG A 44 17.33 -8.35 13.92
C ARG A 44 16.88 -9.24 15.07
N TYR A 45 15.61 -9.14 15.46
CA TYR A 45 15.09 -9.92 16.57
C TYR A 45 15.06 -11.42 16.26
N LEU A 46 14.50 -11.81 15.11
CA LEU A 46 14.24 -13.20 14.77
C LEU A 46 15.50 -13.98 14.35
N THR A 47 16.58 -13.31 13.96
CA THR A 47 17.86 -13.95 13.61
C THR A 47 18.86 -13.99 14.76
N THR A 48 18.88 -12.96 15.62
CA THR A 48 19.92 -12.82 16.67
C THR A 48 19.39 -12.78 18.09
N GLY A 49 18.07 -12.70 18.29
CA GLY A 49 17.47 -12.49 19.61
C GLY A 49 17.69 -11.08 20.16
N ASP A 50 17.90 -10.08 19.29
CA ASP A 50 18.18 -8.69 19.68
C ASP A 50 17.02 -8.09 20.48
N PHE A 51 17.22 -7.96 21.80
CA PHE A 51 16.21 -7.42 22.72
C PHE A 51 15.92 -5.94 22.48
N SER A 52 16.87 -5.16 21.97
CA SER A 52 16.62 -3.76 21.62
C SER A 52 15.68 -3.66 20.44
N ALA A 53 15.83 -4.52 19.43
CA ALA A 53 14.91 -4.58 18.31
C ALA A 53 13.50 -4.97 18.78
N LEU A 54 13.39 -5.99 19.64
CA LEU A 54 12.12 -6.38 20.26
C LEU A 54 11.46 -5.23 21.04
N GLN A 55 12.24 -4.46 21.79
CA GLN A 55 11.71 -3.30 22.51
C GLN A 55 11.14 -2.28 21.52
N GLN A 56 11.87 -1.95 20.45
CA GLN A 56 11.41 -1.01 19.43
C GLN A 56 10.14 -1.50 18.73
N MET A 57 10.04 -2.79 18.39
CA MET A 57 8.83 -3.39 17.84
C MET A 57 7.62 -3.11 18.77
N ASN A 58 7.78 -3.35 20.07
CA ASN A 58 6.69 -3.16 21.04
C ASN A 58 6.39 -1.70 21.40
N THR A 59 7.28 -0.74 21.14
CA THR A 59 7.07 0.67 21.48
C THR A 59 6.74 1.56 20.29
N GLU A 60 7.40 1.33 19.15
CA GLU A 60 7.24 2.11 17.92
C GLU A 60 6.18 1.49 16.99
N TYR A 61 6.01 0.17 17.04
CA TYR A 61 5.08 -0.61 16.20
C TYR A 61 4.17 -1.56 17.01
N PRO A 62 3.52 -1.08 18.10
CA PRO A 62 2.81 -1.96 19.03
C PRO A 62 1.61 -2.68 18.40
N MET A 63 0.94 -2.05 17.44
CA MET A 63 -0.21 -2.64 16.77
C MET A 63 0.23 -3.64 15.71
N GLU A 64 1.22 -3.28 14.92
CA GLU A 64 1.81 -4.13 13.88
C GLU A 64 2.42 -5.39 14.50
N THR A 65 3.14 -5.25 15.61
CA THR A 65 3.70 -6.39 16.37
C THR A 65 2.61 -7.29 16.93
N ARG A 66 1.55 -6.71 17.50
CA ARG A 66 0.41 -7.47 18.03
C ARG A 66 -0.33 -8.21 16.91
N THR A 67 -0.71 -7.51 15.84
CA THR A 67 -1.41 -8.09 14.70
C THR A 67 -0.61 -9.23 14.09
N LEU A 68 0.70 -9.04 13.91
CA LEU A 68 1.58 -10.10 13.42
C LEU A 68 1.48 -11.34 14.31
N ILE A 69 1.66 -11.19 15.62
CA ILE A 69 1.69 -12.32 16.56
C ILE A 69 0.31 -12.99 16.72
N GLU A 70 -0.75 -12.20 16.90
CA GLU A 70 -2.08 -12.69 17.27
C GLU A 70 -2.89 -13.13 16.04
N ASP A 71 -2.86 -12.35 14.95
CA ASP A 71 -3.80 -12.50 13.82
C ASP A 71 -3.14 -13.07 12.54
N VAL A 72 -1.82 -12.96 12.40
CA VAL A 72 -1.11 -13.37 11.17
C VAL A 72 -0.37 -14.70 11.36
N VAL A 73 0.51 -14.81 12.37
CA VAL A 73 1.20 -16.07 12.69
C VAL A 73 0.50 -16.89 13.79
N GLU A 74 -0.56 -16.34 14.38
CA GLU A 74 -1.46 -17.01 15.33
C GLU A 74 -0.74 -17.74 16.48
N LEU A 75 0.27 -17.12 17.08
CA LEU A 75 1.13 -17.76 18.10
C LEU A 75 0.54 -17.73 19.53
N GLY A 76 -0.55 -17.00 19.73
CA GLY A 76 -1.18 -16.75 21.03
C GLY A 76 -1.30 -15.26 21.31
N SER A 77 -1.59 -14.89 22.57
CA SER A 77 -1.74 -13.46 22.89
C SER A 77 -0.40 -12.77 22.99
N ALA A 78 -0.29 -11.57 22.42
CA ALA A 78 0.84 -10.65 22.57
C ALA A 78 1.08 -10.22 24.03
N THR A 79 0.15 -10.53 24.95
CA THR A 79 0.29 -10.27 26.38
C THR A 79 0.75 -11.48 27.19
N ASP A 80 0.91 -12.65 26.56
CA ASP A 80 1.38 -13.86 27.26
C ASP A 80 2.84 -13.67 27.72
N PRO A 81 3.19 -14.07 28.96
CA PRO A 81 4.54 -13.87 29.50
C PRO A 81 5.66 -14.51 28.66
N ASP A 82 5.35 -15.56 27.90
CA ASP A 82 6.30 -16.30 27.08
C ASP A 82 6.17 -16.02 25.57
N ILE A 83 5.34 -15.05 25.15
CA ILE A 83 5.02 -14.84 23.74
C ILE A 83 6.24 -14.50 22.88
N ASN A 84 7.14 -13.66 23.39
CA ASN A 84 8.35 -13.27 22.67
C ASN A 84 9.25 -14.49 22.44
N ALA A 85 9.39 -15.37 23.44
CA ALA A 85 10.15 -16.60 23.29
C ALA A 85 9.50 -17.56 22.27
N LYS A 86 8.17 -17.66 22.24
CA LYS A 86 7.43 -18.42 21.21
C LYS A 86 7.66 -17.83 19.81
N PHE A 87 7.57 -16.51 19.68
CA PHE A 87 7.76 -15.79 18.42
C PHE A 87 9.18 -15.99 17.86
N LEU A 88 10.21 -15.79 18.67
CA LEU A 88 11.59 -16.08 18.27
C LEU A 88 11.76 -17.55 17.88
N LYS A 89 11.25 -18.49 18.69
CA LYS A 89 11.36 -19.93 18.44
C LYS A 89 10.66 -20.36 17.15
N PHE A 90 9.52 -19.76 16.82
CA PHE A 90 8.78 -20.07 15.59
C PHE A 90 9.64 -19.82 14.34
N TYR A 91 10.37 -18.70 14.29
CA TYR A 91 11.23 -18.36 13.15
C TYR A 91 12.61 -19.02 13.15
N GLN A 92 12.98 -19.81 14.17
CA GLN A 92 14.31 -20.43 14.27
C GLN A 92 14.54 -21.59 13.29
N ASP A 93 13.50 -22.15 12.65
CA ASP A 93 13.72 -23.16 11.62
C ASP A 93 14.51 -22.59 10.43
N THR A 94 15.38 -23.43 9.88
CA THR A 94 16.25 -23.13 8.73
C THR A 94 15.48 -22.59 7.53
N THR A 95 14.25 -23.04 7.29
CA THR A 95 13.40 -22.56 6.19
C THR A 95 13.03 -21.09 6.37
N LEU A 96 12.58 -20.71 7.57
CA LEU A 96 12.15 -19.34 7.88
C LEU A 96 13.35 -18.40 8.02
N GLN A 97 14.49 -18.88 8.53
CA GLN A 97 15.73 -18.10 8.53
C GLN A 97 16.22 -17.79 7.11
N ALA A 98 16.15 -18.77 6.20
CA ALA A 98 16.49 -18.53 4.79
C ALA A 98 15.51 -17.56 4.12
N LEU A 99 14.22 -17.62 4.46
CA LEU A 99 13.21 -16.69 3.98
C LEU A 99 13.50 -15.25 4.44
N ILE A 100 13.73 -15.05 5.75
CA ILE A 100 14.09 -13.76 6.34
C ILE A 100 15.34 -13.17 5.66
N ALA A 101 16.39 -13.97 5.48
CA ALA A 101 17.60 -13.53 4.80
C ALA A 101 17.37 -13.15 3.33
N SER A 102 16.46 -13.86 2.65
CA SER A 102 16.10 -13.54 1.25
C SER A 102 15.37 -12.22 1.15
N VAL A 103 14.46 -11.94 2.09
CA VAL A 103 13.76 -10.64 2.19
C VAL A 103 14.74 -9.50 2.41
N GLU A 104 15.63 -9.63 3.40
CA GLU A 104 16.60 -8.57 3.71
C GLU A 104 17.51 -8.25 2.51
N SER A 105 17.90 -9.28 1.74
CA SER A 105 18.70 -9.11 0.53
C SER A 105 17.91 -8.44 -0.60
N GLU A 106 16.69 -8.91 -0.90
CA GLU A 106 15.88 -8.41 -2.03
C GLU A 106 15.37 -6.98 -1.77
N TYR A 107 15.04 -6.67 -0.51
CA TYR A 107 14.45 -5.40 -0.11
C TYR A 107 15.42 -4.50 0.67
N ALA A 108 16.73 -4.62 0.40
CA ALA A 108 17.74 -3.70 0.92
C ALA A 108 17.39 -2.23 0.56
N ASN A 109 16.82 -2.01 -0.63
CA ASN A 109 16.27 -0.74 -1.09
C ASN A 109 14.78 -0.89 -1.46
N VAL A 110 13.97 0.12 -1.12
CA VAL A 110 12.53 0.20 -1.41
C VAL A 110 12.13 1.57 -1.96
N ASP A 111 13.08 2.34 -2.46
CA ASP A 111 12.85 3.72 -2.91
C ASP A 111 11.93 3.76 -4.14
N ASP A 112 12.07 2.78 -5.03
CA ASP A 112 11.15 2.56 -6.15
C ASP A 112 9.71 2.31 -5.69
N LEU A 113 9.52 1.55 -4.61
CA LEU A 113 8.20 1.30 -4.04
C LEU A 113 7.65 2.55 -3.36
N ASN A 114 8.48 3.31 -2.64
CA ASN A 114 8.11 4.59 -2.04
C ASN A 114 7.62 5.58 -3.09
N GLU A 115 8.36 5.74 -4.19
CA GLU A 115 7.99 6.62 -5.30
C GLU A 115 6.68 6.20 -5.95
N GLN A 116 6.51 4.92 -6.25
CA GLN A 116 5.29 4.39 -6.86
C GLN A 116 4.07 4.53 -5.95
N LEU A 117 4.19 4.18 -4.67
CA LEU A 117 3.10 4.34 -3.69
C LEU A 117 2.74 5.82 -3.53
N SER A 118 3.74 6.69 -3.36
CA SER A 118 3.54 8.14 -3.23
C SER A 118 2.80 8.71 -4.46
N ALA A 119 3.23 8.36 -5.66
CA ALA A 119 2.56 8.79 -6.90
C ALA A 119 1.11 8.28 -6.98
N ALA A 120 0.88 7.01 -6.68
CA ALA A 120 -0.46 6.42 -6.72
C ALA A 120 -1.39 7.04 -5.67
N PHE A 121 -0.92 7.26 -4.44
CA PHE A 121 -1.72 7.89 -3.40
C PHE A 121 -1.98 9.38 -3.66
N LYS A 122 -1.06 10.11 -4.30
CA LYS A 122 -1.33 11.48 -4.78
C LYS A 122 -2.47 11.49 -5.80
N TYR A 123 -2.43 10.57 -6.76
CA TYR A 123 -3.50 10.41 -7.74
C TYR A 123 -4.84 10.06 -7.08
N LEU A 124 -4.83 9.09 -6.16
CA LEU A 124 -6.03 8.70 -5.42
C LEU A 124 -6.58 9.85 -4.59
N LYS A 125 -5.74 10.62 -3.88
CA LYS A 125 -6.17 11.79 -3.10
C LYS A 125 -6.82 12.86 -3.98
N HIS A 126 -6.31 13.07 -5.19
CA HIS A 126 -6.92 13.97 -6.16
C HIS A 126 -8.28 13.46 -6.66
N LYS A 127 -8.42 12.16 -6.95
CA LYS A 127 -9.67 11.56 -7.46
C LYS A 127 -10.71 11.22 -6.39
N LEU A 128 -10.26 11.04 -5.15
CA LEU A 128 -11.03 10.68 -3.96
C LEU A 128 -10.60 11.61 -2.81
N PRO A 129 -11.02 12.88 -2.77
CA PRO A 129 -10.53 13.88 -1.81
C PRO A 129 -10.63 13.47 -0.33
N ASN A 130 -11.65 12.67 -0.01
CA ASN A 130 -11.94 12.18 1.34
C ASN A 130 -11.21 10.88 1.71
N ILE A 131 -10.38 10.30 0.81
CA ILE A 131 -9.61 9.11 1.15
C ILE A 131 -8.48 9.48 2.11
N ASP A 132 -8.31 8.71 3.17
CA ASP A 132 -7.14 8.84 4.04
C ASP A 132 -5.92 8.23 3.36
N VAL A 133 -4.73 8.67 3.76
CA VAL A 133 -3.48 8.04 3.33
C VAL A 133 -3.02 7.18 4.51
N PRO A 134 -2.96 5.84 4.37
CA PRO A 134 -2.58 4.97 5.47
C PRO A 134 -1.09 5.08 5.76
N ARG A 135 -0.70 4.76 6.99
CA ARG A 135 0.71 4.44 7.28
C ARG A 135 1.04 3.08 6.66
N ILE A 136 2.15 3.00 5.95
CA ILE A 136 2.57 1.77 5.25
C ILE A 136 3.83 1.25 5.91
N TYR A 137 3.84 -0.03 6.25
CA TYR A 137 5.01 -0.69 6.82
C TYR A 137 5.29 -2.00 6.09
N ALA A 138 6.56 -2.41 6.06
CA ALA A 138 6.99 -3.70 5.56
C ALA A 138 7.12 -4.69 6.72
N GLN A 139 6.75 -5.95 6.49
CA GLN A 139 6.85 -7.03 7.48
C GLN A 139 7.25 -8.38 6.87
N ILE A 140 7.50 -9.39 7.71
CA ILE A 140 7.77 -10.79 7.33
C ILE A 140 6.74 -11.71 7.99
N SER A 141 5.78 -12.22 7.23
CA SER A 141 4.61 -12.91 7.78
C SER A 141 4.61 -14.44 7.62
N ALA A 142 5.78 -15.06 7.44
CA ALA A 142 5.94 -16.50 7.24
C ALA A 142 5.04 -17.07 6.11
N LEU A 143 4.93 -16.32 5.02
CA LEU A 143 4.14 -16.62 3.83
C LEU A 143 2.61 -16.64 4.00
N ASP A 144 2.08 -16.14 5.11
CA ASP A 144 0.64 -16.11 5.36
C ASP A 144 -0.10 -15.11 4.44
N GLN A 145 -0.43 -13.92 4.94
CA GLN A 145 -1.10 -12.86 4.17
C GLN A 145 -0.11 -11.97 3.40
N SER A 146 -0.47 -11.56 2.17
CA SER A 146 0.34 -10.62 1.37
C SER A 146 0.25 -9.18 1.86
N ILE A 147 -0.97 -8.72 2.17
CA ILE A 147 -1.26 -7.37 2.63
C ILE A 147 -2.19 -7.46 3.84
N VAL A 148 -1.82 -6.79 4.93
CA VAL A 148 -2.62 -6.71 6.16
C VAL A 148 -3.13 -5.28 6.30
N VAL A 149 -4.44 -5.08 6.38
CA VAL A 149 -5.04 -3.74 6.47
C VAL A 149 -5.85 -3.60 7.75
N GLY A 150 -5.57 -2.56 8.54
CA GLY A 150 -6.30 -2.30 9.77
C GLY A 150 -5.80 -1.07 10.51
N ASN A 151 -6.68 -0.43 11.30
CA ASN A 151 -6.32 0.69 12.18
C ASN A 151 -5.57 1.85 11.48
N GLY A 152 -5.90 2.14 10.22
CA GLY A 152 -5.23 3.19 9.44
C GLY A 152 -3.83 2.81 8.93
N THR A 153 -3.46 1.52 9.00
CA THR A 153 -2.18 0.99 8.53
C THR A 153 -2.37 -0.05 7.42
N VAL A 154 -1.34 -0.20 6.59
CA VAL A 154 -1.21 -1.25 5.58
C VAL A 154 0.17 -1.91 5.74
N GLY A 155 0.18 -3.17 6.17
CA GLY A 155 1.36 -4.01 6.27
C GLY A 155 1.60 -4.77 4.97
N ILE A 156 2.81 -4.65 4.41
CA ILE A 156 3.26 -5.37 3.21
C ILE A 156 4.16 -6.52 3.65
N SER A 157 3.70 -7.76 3.46
CA SER A 157 4.49 -8.95 3.77
C SER A 157 5.48 -9.24 2.64
N LEU A 158 6.72 -8.75 2.77
CA LEU A 158 7.73 -8.78 1.70
C LEU A 158 8.11 -10.21 1.29
N ASP A 159 8.00 -11.15 2.21
CA ASP A 159 8.22 -12.58 2.00
C ASP A 159 7.19 -13.21 1.04
N LYS A 160 6.15 -12.48 0.62
CA LYS A 160 5.19 -12.89 -0.43
C LYS A 160 5.57 -12.40 -1.83
N TYR A 161 6.67 -11.66 -1.98
CA TYR A 161 7.04 -10.98 -3.22
C TYR A 161 8.49 -11.22 -3.67
N LEU A 162 9.12 -12.33 -3.28
CA LEU A 162 10.49 -12.74 -3.66
C LEU A 162 10.67 -13.24 -5.11
N GLY A 163 9.63 -13.18 -5.94
CA GLY A 163 9.68 -13.59 -7.36
C GLY A 163 9.03 -14.96 -7.61
N GLU A 164 8.46 -15.12 -8.82
CA GLU A 164 7.66 -16.30 -9.21
C GLU A 164 8.42 -17.64 -9.02
N ASP A 165 9.74 -17.61 -9.25
CA ASP A 165 10.63 -18.77 -9.22
C ASP A 165 11.31 -18.99 -7.86
N PHE A 166 10.94 -18.24 -6.82
CA PHE A 166 11.54 -18.41 -5.49
C PHE A 166 11.33 -19.87 -5.00
N PRO A 167 12.39 -20.59 -4.59
CA PRO A 167 12.32 -22.04 -4.37
C PRO A 167 11.26 -22.51 -3.38
N LEU A 168 10.95 -21.69 -2.37
CA LEU A 168 9.92 -22.02 -1.39
C LEU A 168 8.52 -21.96 -2.01
N TYR A 169 8.28 -21.03 -2.94
CA TYR A 169 6.98 -20.89 -3.59
C TYR A 169 6.64 -22.07 -4.48
N LEU A 170 7.65 -22.65 -5.15
CA LEU A 170 7.48 -23.84 -5.99
C LEU A 170 6.88 -25.02 -5.24
N LYS A 171 7.03 -25.06 -3.90
CA LYS A 171 6.51 -26.13 -3.04
C LYS A 171 5.06 -25.89 -2.61
N TYR A 172 4.65 -24.65 -2.40
CA TYR A 172 3.40 -24.31 -1.71
C TYR A 172 2.36 -23.60 -2.58
N TYR A 173 2.76 -23.00 -3.70
CA TYR A 173 1.86 -22.20 -4.55
C TYR A 173 1.78 -22.75 -5.97
N THR A 174 0.60 -22.62 -6.56
CA THR A 174 0.36 -22.95 -7.97
C THR A 174 1.07 -21.96 -8.90
N PRO A 175 1.38 -22.33 -10.16
CA PRO A 175 1.98 -21.41 -11.12
C PRO A 175 1.20 -20.10 -11.26
N LEU A 176 -0.13 -20.15 -11.28
CA LEU A 176 -0.97 -18.96 -11.39
C LEU A 176 -0.83 -18.02 -10.19
N GLN A 177 -0.73 -18.55 -8.97
CA GLN A 177 -0.51 -17.72 -7.78
C GLN A 177 0.86 -17.05 -7.81
N ARG A 178 1.90 -17.80 -8.20
CA ARG A 178 3.29 -17.30 -8.18
C ARG A 178 3.54 -16.15 -9.17
N GLN A 179 2.77 -16.08 -10.26
CA GLN A 179 2.83 -14.95 -11.20
C GLN A 179 2.55 -13.60 -10.54
N GLN A 180 1.82 -13.59 -9.42
CA GLN A 180 1.50 -12.39 -8.64
C GLN A 180 2.43 -12.19 -7.43
N MET A 181 3.33 -13.14 -7.16
CA MET A 181 4.25 -13.12 -6.02
C MET A 181 5.59 -12.44 -6.37
N THR A 182 5.51 -11.29 -7.03
CA THR A 182 6.67 -10.52 -7.51
C THR A 182 6.63 -9.09 -7.01
N ARG A 183 7.80 -8.45 -6.89
CA ARG A 183 7.94 -7.04 -6.48
C ARG A 183 6.98 -6.09 -7.20
N ASP A 184 6.78 -6.28 -8.50
CA ASP A 184 5.91 -5.45 -9.34
C ASP A 184 4.43 -5.48 -8.92
N HIS A 185 4.00 -6.48 -8.15
CA HIS A 185 2.63 -6.59 -7.67
C HIS A 185 2.39 -5.87 -6.33
N ILE A 186 3.45 -5.56 -5.57
CA ILE A 186 3.33 -4.95 -4.22
C ILE A 186 2.42 -3.73 -4.22
N VAL A 187 2.69 -2.78 -5.12
CA VAL A 187 1.95 -1.51 -5.15
C VAL A 187 0.49 -1.78 -5.54
N SER A 188 0.25 -2.62 -6.55
CA SER A 188 -1.11 -2.93 -7.00
C SER A 188 -1.95 -3.65 -5.94
N ASP A 189 -1.34 -4.57 -5.19
CA ASP A 189 -2.01 -5.31 -4.12
C ASP A 189 -2.27 -4.37 -2.93
N CYS A 190 -1.27 -3.58 -2.53
CA CYS A 190 -1.40 -2.58 -1.47
C CYS A 190 -2.60 -1.66 -1.72
N LEU A 191 -2.70 -1.11 -2.93
CA LEU A 191 -3.81 -0.23 -3.30
C LEU A 191 -5.15 -0.98 -3.35
N SER A 192 -5.16 -2.21 -3.88
CA SER A 192 -6.38 -3.02 -4.00
C SER A 192 -6.96 -3.39 -2.63
N PHE A 193 -6.14 -3.96 -1.75
CA PHE A 193 -6.56 -4.35 -0.39
C PHE A 193 -6.94 -3.12 0.45
N TYR A 194 -6.20 -2.02 0.32
CA TYR A 194 -6.57 -0.77 0.99
C TYR A 194 -7.94 -0.26 0.53
N LEU A 195 -8.18 -0.16 -0.77
CA LEU A 195 -9.46 0.29 -1.31
C LEU A 195 -10.60 -0.68 -0.97
N MET A 196 -10.35 -1.99 -0.91
CA MET A 196 -11.34 -2.97 -0.43
C MET A 196 -11.74 -2.72 1.03
N SER A 197 -10.79 -2.32 1.88
CA SER A 197 -11.07 -1.99 3.29
C SER A 197 -11.90 -0.72 3.45
N VAL A 198 -11.72 0.26 2.56
CA VAL A 198 -12.41 1.55 2.58
C VAL A 198 -13.80 1.46 1.93
N TYR A 199 -13.90 0.77 0.79
CA TYR A 199 -15.12 0.64 0.01
C TYR A 199 -15.73 -0.74 0.19
N GLN A 200 -16.11 -1.08 1.42
CA GLN A 200 -16.65 -2.40 1.73
C GLN A 200 -18.00 -2.62 1.05
N LEU A 201 -18.16 -3.81 0.46
CA LEU A 201 -19.46 -4.28 -0.02
C LEU A 201 -20.17 -5.02 1.11
N LYS A 202 -21.32 -4.50 1.55
CA LYS A 202 -22.13 -5.11 2.60
C LYS A 202 -22.49 -6.57 2.24
N ASP A 203 -22.35 -7.47 3.22
CA ASP A 203 -22.69 -8.90 3.12
C ASP A 203 -21.90 -9.63 2.01
N PHE A 204 -20.66 -9.20 1.73
CA PHE A 204 -19.81 -9.64 0.62
C PHE A 204 -19.85 -11.17 0.37
N ASP A 205 -19.59 -11.98 1.40
CA ASP A 205 -19.51 -13.44 1.28
C ASP A 205 -20.84 -14.11 0.91
N SER A 206 -21.96 -13.47 1.22
CA SER A 206 -23.30 -13.97 0.90
C SER A 206 -23.79 -13.58 -0.49
N ARG A 207 -23.13 -12.61 -1.15
CA ARG A 207 -23.54 -12.12 -2.47
C ARG A 207 -23.22 -13.10 -3.58
N PRO A 208 -23.96 -13.05 -4.71
CA PRO A 208 -23.58 -13.78 -5.92
C PRO A 208 -22.14 -13.49 -6.36
N GLN A 209 -21.41 -14.51 -6.85
CA GLN A 209 -20.01 -14.36 -7.26
C GLN A 209 -19.80 -13.22 -8.27
N PHE A 210 -20.72 -13.04 -9.22
CA PHE A 210 -20.61 -11.99 -10.22
C PHE A 210 -20.64 -10.58 -9.62
N GLU A 211 -21.38 -10.36 -8.53
CA GLU A 211 -21.43 -9.06 -7.83
C GLU A 211 -20.12 -8.79 -7.11
N ARG A 212 -19.57 -9.81 -6.44
CA ARG A 212 -18.26 -9.73 -5.80
C ARG A 212 -17.17 -9.42 -6.82
N ASP A 213 -17.19 -10.12 -7.95
CA ASP A 213 -16.21 -9.94 -9.01
C ASP A 213 -16.31 -8.56 -9.67
N LEU A 214 -17.53 -8.03 -9.89
CA LEU A 214 -17.72 -6.67 -10.37
C LEU A 214 -17.25 -5.64 -9.34
N HIS A 215 -17.52 -5.86 -8.06
CA HIS A 215 -17.05 -4.98 -7.01
C HIS A 215 -15.51 -4.89 -6.98
N ILE A 216 -14.83 -6.04 -7.02
CA ILE A 216 -13.38 -6.12 -7.17
C ILE A 216 -12.93 -5.48 -8.49
N GLY A 217 -13.67 -5.71 -9.58
CA GLY A 217 -13.42 -5.10 -10.89
C GLY A 217 -13.42 -3.58 -10.86
N LYS A 218 -14.30 -2.95 -10.08
CA LYS A 218 -14.32 -1.49 -9.89
C LYS A 218 -13.06 -1.01 -9.17
N ILE A 219 -12.65 -1.71 -8.12
CA ILE A 219 -11.43 -1.40 -7.37
C ILE A 219 -10.20 -1.54 -8.27
N HIS A 220 -10.06 -2.67 -8.95
CA HIS A 220 -8.98 -2.92 -9.90
C HIS A 220 -8.94 -1.91 -11.05
N TRP A 221 -10.10 -1.45 -11.53
CA TRP A 221 -10.16 -0.37 -12.50
C TRP A 221 -9.57 0.93 -11.94
N VAL A 222 -9.96 1.32 -10.71
CA VAL A 222 -9.39 2.51 -10.03
C VAL A 222 -7.89 2.35 -9.80
N VAL A 223 -7.42 1.16 -9.42
CA VAL A 223 -5.98 0.87 -9.26
C VAL A 223 -5.23 1.01 -10.58
N ASN A 224 -5.75 0.50 -11.70
CA ASN A 224 -5.16 0.74 -13.02
C ASN A 224 -5.06 2.24 -13.35
N GLN A 225 -6.07 3.05 -12.97
CA GLN A 225 -6.01 4.50 -13.17
C GLN A 225 -4.92 5.15 -12.30
N ALA A 226 -4.79 4.73 -11.04
CA ALA A 226 -3.79 5.25 -10.11
C ALA A 226 -2.35 4.90 -10.52
N LEU A 227 -2.14 3.72 -11.11
CA LEU A 227 -0.83 3.28 -11.61
C LEU A 227 -0.51 3.82 -13.01
N GLY A 228 -1.50 4.31 -13.75
CA GLY A 228 -1.31 4.80 -15.12
C GLY A 228 -1.09 3.70 -16.17
N HIS A 229 -1.24 2.42 -15.82
CA HIS A 229 -1.16 1.28 -16.74
C HIS A 229 -2.12 0.15 -16.36
N ARG A 230 -2.39 -0.76 -17.31
CA ARG A 230 -3.32 -1.88 -17.11
C ARG A 230 -2.63 -3.12 -16.55
N ILE A 231 -2.56 -3.22 -15.23
CA ILE A 231 -2.11 -4.43 -14.53
C ILE A 231 -3.25 -5.47 -14.42
N PHE A 232 -4.46 -5.02 -14.06
CA PHE A 232 -5.64 -5.89 -14.02
C PHE A 232 -6.40 -5.85 -15.35
N ARG A 233 -6.70 -7.02 -15.92
CA ARG A 233 -7.32 -7.15 -17.26
C ARG A 233 -8.52 -8.08 -17.30
N THR A 234 -9.19 -8.27 -16.17
CA THR A 234 -10.36 -9.16 -16.10
C THR A 234 -11.53 -8.58 -16.90
N LYS A 235 -12.44 -9.45 -17.35
CA LYS A 235 -13.69 -9.03 -18.01
C LYS A 235 -14.51 -8.03 -17.18
N TYR A 236 -14.37 -8.07 -15.86
CA TYR A 236 -15.04 -7.15 -14.94
C TYR A 236 -14.42 -5.74 -14.96
N VAL A 237 -13.08 -5.64 -15.02
CA VAL A 237 -12.39 -4.36 -15.23
C VAL A 237 -12.79 -3.74 -16.57
N VAL A 238 -12.91 -4.56 -17.62
CA VAL A 238 -13.37 -4.10 -18.94
C VAL A 238 -14.82 -3.60 -18.89
N ALA A 239 -15.72 -4.32 -18.21
CA ALA A 239 -17.11 -3.90 -18.04
C ALA A 239 -17.22 -2.55 -17.29
N VAL A 240 -16.39 -2.34 -16.26
CA VAL A 240 -16.31 -1.06 -15.53
C VAL A 240 -15.74 0.05 -16.42
N GLU A 241 -14.70 -0.25 -17.21
CA GLU A 241 -14.11 0.71 -18.13
C GLU A 241 -15.13 1.20 -19.17
N ASN A 242 -15.89 0.28 -19.79
CA ASN A 242 -16.96 0.62 -20.71
C ASN A 242 -18.04 1.47 -20.04
N TYR A 243 -18.44 1.12 -18.81
CA TYR A 243 -19.39 1.91 -18.03
C TYR A 243 -18.91 3.35 -17.82
N MET A 244 -17.66 3.54 -17.40
CA MET A 244 -17.09 4.87 -17.13
C MET A 244 -16.92 5.71 -18.41
N GLN A 245 -16.66 5.08 -19.55
CA GLN A 245 -16.62 5.77 -20.86
C GLN A 245 -18.00 6.26 -21.31
N GLU A 246 -19.07 5.54 -20.98
CA GLU A 246 -20.45 5.95 -21.25
C GLU A 246 -20.96 7.01 -20.24
N HIS A 247 -20.33 7.11 -19.05
CA HIS A 247 -20.80 7.93 -17.91
C HIS A 247 -19.71 8.87 -17.38
N ASN A 248 -19.25 9.80 -18.21
CA ASN A 248 -18.13 10.72 -17.90
C ASN A 248 -18.35 11.64 -16.69
N ASN A 249 -19.59 11.75 -16.18
CA ASN A 249 -19.94 12.56 -15.02
C ASN A 249 -19.89 11.78 -13.69
N VAL A 250 -19.74 10.46 -13.73
CA VAL A 250 -19.63 9.63 -12.52
C VAL A 250 -18.22 9.80 -11.92
N SER A 251 -18.16 10.20 -10.66
CA SER A 251 -16.92 10.27 -9.89
C SER A 251 -16.43 8.88 -9.46
N PHE A 252 -15.17 8.80 -9.02
CA PHE A 252 -14.60 7.52 -8.55
C PHE A 252 -15.28 7.04 -7.26
N ASP A 253 -15.63 7.96 -6.35
CA ASP A 253 -16.35 7.62 -5.11
C ASP A 253 -17.75 7.07 -5.44
N GLU A 254 -18.48 7.71 -6.35
CA GLU A 254 -19.78 7.22 -6.82
C GLU A 254 -19.66 5.83 -7.45
N LEU A 255 -18.69 5.63 -8.36
CA LEU A 255 -18.43 4.34 -8.99
C LEU A 255 -18.22 3.26 -7.92
N LEU A 256 -17.30 3.47 -6.98
CA LEU A 256 -16.96 2.50 -5.94
C LEU A 256 -18.15 2.17 -5.03
N ARG A 257 -19.09 3.12 -4.86
CA ARG A 257 -20.33 2.93 -4.08
C ARG A 257 -21.50 2.30 -4.83
N ILE A 258 -21.47 2.16 -6.16
CA ILE A 258 -22.55 1.48 -6.91
C ILE A 258 -22.70 0.03 -6.45
N THR A 259 -23.86 -0.34 -5.91
CA THR A 259 -24.22 -1.72 -5.55
C THR A 259 -25.27 -2.33 -6.46
N ASP A 260 -25.83 -1.55 -7.39
CA ASP A 260 -26.67 -2.06 -8.48
C ASP A 260 -25.75 -2.51 -9.63
N PHE A 261 -25.34 -3.77 -9.56
CA PHE A 261 -24.39 -4.35 -10.50
C PHE A 261 -24.98 -4.59 -11.90
N SER A 262 -26.30 -4.49 -12.06
CA SER A 262 -26.95 -4.63 -13.38
C SER A 262 -26.58 -3.52 -14.36
N LYS A 263 -26.02 -2.41 -13.85
CA LYS A 263 -25.52 -1.28 -14.63
C LYS A 263 -24.28 -1.59 -15.47
N PHE A 264 -23.54 -2.65 -15.11
CA PHE A 264 -22.33 -3.05 -15.82
C PHE A 264 -22.66 -4.12 -16.86
N LYS A 265 -22.50 -3.76 -18.14
CA LYS A 265 -22.70 -4.70 -19.25
C LYS A 265 -21.49 -5.63 -19.36
N MET A 266 -21.70 -6.92 -19.09
CA MET A 266 -20.70 -7.95 -19.33
C MET A 266 -20.68 -8.29 -20.81
N LEU A 267 -19.51 -8.15 -21.44
CA LEU A 267 -19.24 -8.62 -22.81
C LEU A 267 -18.86 -10.10 -22.81
#